data_AF-A0A1Q2CE57-F1
#
_entry.id   AF-A0A1Q2CE57-F1
#
_cell.length_a   1.000
_cell.length_b   1.000
_cell.length_c   1.000
_cell.angle_alpha   90.00
_cell.angle_beta   90.00
_cell.angle_gamma   90.00
#
_symmetry.space_group_name_H-M   'P 1'
#
loop_
_entity.id
_entity.type
_entity.pdbx_description
1 polymer ?
#
loop_
_entity_poly.entity_id
_entity_poly.type
_entity_poly.pdbx_seq_one_letter_code
_entity_poly.pdbx_strand_id
1 'polypeptide(L)'
;MYDYNELLNSLPIDQLASRVGESPAEVESAVRNALPTLLMGMGANAQDPAGEASLRSALSQHDPSLVQGGVDLGRVDPEDGRKITHHIFGSNEDQVINQLGGLGGGNALIQKLLPILAPIVMSWLAGKLMGRDEAQSQTQQAPGGGGLGDILGQILGGGQAAPQQQAPRAQQPKFRTPDFSDQGGAEPQMRMPEPDAPRAQPRQDQQAADNPLGGGVLGQILGGLLGGGRR
;
A
#
# COMPACT_ATOMS: atom_id res chain seq x y z
N MET A 1 -9.37 2.76 14.92
CA MET A 1 -8.54 2.16 13.86
C MET A 1 -9.50 1.77 12.75
N TYR A 2 -9.22 2.11 11.50
CA TYR A 2 -10.08 1.68 10.39
C TYR A 2 -9.66 0.28 10.00
N ASP A 3 -10.41 -0.72 10.45
CA ASP A 3 -10.04 -2.11 10.25
C ASP A 3 -10.78 -2.66 9.03
N TYR A 4 -10.04 -2.98 7.96
CA TYR A 4 -10.56 -3.78 6.84
C TYR A 4 -11.14 -5.12 7.33
N ASN A 5 -10.71 -5.59 8.50
CA ASN A 5 -11.28 -6.74 9.20
C ASN A 5 -12.77 -6.56 9.51
N GLU A 6 -13.26 -5.34 9.74
CA GLU A 6 -14.69 -5.06 9.94
C GLU A 6 -15.48 -5.49 8.69
N LEU A 7 -15.00 -5.10 7.51
CA LEU A 7 -15.62 -5.48 6.24
C LEU A 7 -15.53 -6.99 6.05
N LEU A 8 -14.35 -7.60 6.25
CA LEU A 8 -14.19 -9.06 6.15
C LEU A 8 -15.18 -9.83 7.04
N ASN A 9 -15.33 -9.41 8.29
CA ASN A 9 -16.21 -10.06 9.26
C ASN A 9 -17.70 -9.85 8.94
N SER A 10 -18.05 -8.82 8.18
CA SER A 10 -19.43 -8.54 7.76
C SER A 10 -19.88 -9.32 6.51
N LEU A 11 -18.94 -9.92 5.78
CA LEU A 11 -19.24 -10.62 4.54
C LEU A 11 -19.86 -12.00 4.80
N PRO A 12 -21.00 -12.34 4.17
CA PRO A 12 -21.61 -13.66 4.28
C PRO A 12 -20.85 -14.66 3.39
N ILE A 13 -19.72 -15.17 3.88
CA ILE A 13 -18.81 -16.06 3.13
C ILE A 13 -19.55 -17.29 2.57
N ASP A 14 -20.44 -17.91 3.34
CA ASP A 14 -21.20 -19.08 2.88
C ASP A 14 -22.13 -18.76 1.69
N GLN A 15 -22.73 -17.56 1.68
CA GLN A 15 -23.58 -17.13 0.57
C GLN A 15 -22.75 -16.77 -0.66
N LEU A 16 -21.58 -16.15 -0.47
CA LEU A 16 -20.64 -15.89 -1.56
C LEU A 16 -20.17 -17.20 -2.19
N ALA A 17 -19.77 -18.17 -1.37
CA ALA A 17 -19.39 -19.53 -1.78
C ALA A 17 -20.48 -20.20 -2.60
N SER A 18 -21.73 -20.16 -2.11
CA SER A 18 -22.89 -20.70 -2.82
C SER A 18 -23.12 -20.02 -4.18
N ARG A 19 -22.92 -18.69 -4.26
CA ARG A 19 -23.14 -17.91 -5.49
C ARG A 19 -22.06 -18.14 -6.55
N VAL A 20 -20.80 -18.35 -6.14
CA VAL A 20 -19.68 -18.56 -7.07
C VAL A 20 -19.42 -20.04 -7.37
N GLY A 21 -19.98 -20.94 -6.56
CA GLY A 21 -19.87 -22.39 -6.72
C GLY A 21 -18.56 -22.97 -6.21
N GLU A 22 -17.93 -22.35 -5.22
CA GLU A 22 -16.66 -22.79 -4.61
C GLU A 22 -16.81 -23.03 -3.11
N SER A 23 -15.78 -23.56 -2.43
CA SER A 23 -15.85 -23.79 -0.98
C SER A 23 -15.76 -22.48 -0.18
N PRO A 24 -16.39 -22.39 1.01
CA PRO A 24 -16.25 -21.24 1.90
C PRO A 24 -14.80 -20.88 2.22
N ALA A 25 -13.93 -21.88 2.39
CA ALA A 25 -12.51 -21.67 2.66
C ALA A 25 -11.76 -21.04 1.48
N GLU A 26 -12.03 -21.47 0.24
CA GLU A 26 -11.43 -20.89 -0.95
C GLU A 26 -11.93 -19.46 -1.18
N VAL A 27 -13.23 -19.22 -1.00
CA VAL A 27 -13.81 -17.88 -1.08
C VAL A 27 -13.23 -16.97 -0.01
N GLU A 28 -13.14 -17.40 1.24
CA GLU A 28 -12.57 -16.59 2.32
C GLU A 28 -11.11 -16.20 2.01
N SER A 29 -10.30 -17.16 1.55
CA SER A 29 -8.92 -16.92 1.14
C SER A 29 -8.84 -15.90 0.00
N ALA A 30 -9.66 -16.08 -1.04
CA ALA A 30 -9.71 -15.16 -2.17
C ALA A 30 -10.14 -13.75 -1.75
N VAL A 31 -11.16 -13.63 -0.90
CA VAL A 31 -11.66 -12.34 -0.36
C VAL A 31 -10.58 -11.63 0.45
N ARG A 32 -9.84 -12.35 1.30
CA ARG A 32 -8.74 -11.79 2.12
C ARG A 32 -7.63 -11.16 1.27
N ASN A 33 -7.40 -11.66 0.06
CA ASN A 33 -6.43 -11.11 -0.89
C ASN A 33 -7.03 -10.02 -1.79
N ALA A 34 -8.28 -10.18 -2.21
CA ALA A 34 -8.97 -9.28 -3.13
C ALA A 34 -9.34 -7.94 -2.48
N LEU A 35 -9.80 -7.92 -1.23
CA LEU A 35 -10.22 -6.67 -0.59
C LEU A 35 -9.10 -5.63 -0.45
N PRO A 36 -7.90 -5.97 0.07
CA PRO A 36 -6.79 -5.03 0.08
C PRO A 36 -6.42 -4.56 -1.33
N THR A 37 -6.52 -5.43 -2.32
CA THR A 37 -6.18 -5.12 -3.71
C THR A 37 -7.16 -4.13 -4.33
N LEU A 38 -8.46 -4.29 -4.09
CA LEU A 38 -9.48 -3.31 -4.47
C LEU A 38 -9.22 -1.95 -3.82
N LEU A 39 -8.96 -1.93 -2.51
CA LEU A 39 -8.66 -0.69 -1.77
C LEU A 39 -7.40 -0.01 -2.29
N MET A 40 -6.34 -0.77 -2.59
CA MET A 40 -5.11 -0.24 -3.19
C MET A 40 -5.37 0.35 -4.59
N GLY A 41 -6.16 -0.33 -5.43
CA GLY A 41 -6.52 0.19 -6.76
C GLY A 41 -7.32 1.49 -6.67
N MET A 42 -8.31 1.56 -5.78
CA MET A 42 -9.06 2.81 -5.53
C MET A 42 -8.16 3.91 -4.98
N GLY A 43 -7.24 3.57 -4.07
CA GLY A 43 -6.25 4.50 -3.53
C GLY A 43 -5.27 5.02 -4.59
N ALA A 44 -4.90 4.19 -5.57
CA ALA A 44 -4.10 4.62 -6.71
C ALA A 44 -4.87 5.60 -7.61
N ASN A 45 -6.13 5.32 -7.90
CA ASN A 45 -6.98 6.23 -8.67
C ASN A 45 -7.24 7.55 -7.94
N ALA A 46 -7.40 7.53 -6.62
CA ALA A 46 -7.63 8.71 -5.80
C ALA A 46 -6.40 9.65 -5.69
N GLN A 47 -5.22 9.23 -6.15
CA GLN A 47 -4.03 10.09 -6.24
C GLN A 47 -4.05 10.99 -7.49
N ASP A 48 -4.83 10.63 -8.51
CA ASP A 48 -5.06 11.45 -9.69
C ASP A 48 -6.32 12.31 -9.50
N PRO A 49 -6.31 13.63 -9.80
CA PRO A 49 -7.48 14.48 -9.62
C PRO A 49 -8.73 14.04 -10.39
N ALA A 50 -8.57 13.49 -11.60
CA ALA A 50 -9.70 12.99 -12.39
C ALA A 50 -10.20 11.64 -11.87
N GLY A 51 -9.29 10.78 -11.42
CA GLY A 51 -9.62 9.53 -10.74
C GLY A 51 -10.35 9.77 -9.42
N GLU A 52 -9.90 10.71 -8.60
CA GLU A 52 -10.58 11.12 -7.36
C GLU A 52 -11.98 11.66 -7.65
N ALA A 53 -12.14 12.56 -8.62
CA ALA A 53 -13.45 13.11 -8.98
C ALA A 53 -14.43 12.02 -9.44
N SER A 54 -13.94 11.06 -10.23
CA SER A 54 -14.73 9.91 -10.70
C SER A 54 -15.13 9.00 -9.54
N LEU A 55 -14.19 8.69 -8.64
CA LEU A 55 -14.45 7.89 -7.44
C LEU A 55 -15.44 8.58 -6.50
N ARG A 56 -15.32 9.90 -6.29
CA ARG A 56 -16.30 10.69 -5.50
C ARG A 56 -17.70 10.62 -6.10
N SER A 57 -17.80 10.75 -7.43
CA SER A 57 -19.08 10.66 -8.14
C SER A 57 -19.71 9.28 -7.95
N ALA A 58 -18.91 8.22 -8.11
CA ALA A 58 -19.38 6.85 -7.89
C ALA A 58 -19.80 6.63 -6.42
N LEU A 59 -19.01 7.05 -5.43
CA LEU A 59 -19.37 6.95 -4.01
C LEU A 59 -20.67 7.69 -3.66
N SER A 60 -20.97 8.80 -4.33
CA SER A 60 -22.25 9.52 -4.14
C SER A 60 -23.46 8.81 -4.75
N GLN A 61 -23.24 7.91 -5.71
CA GLN A 61 -24.29 7.16 -6.40
C GLN A 61 -24.56 5.78 -5.76
N HIS A 62 -23.62 5.28 -4.94
CA HIS A 62 -23.77 4.01 -4.24
C HIS A 62 -24.54 4.15 -2.94
N ASP A 63 -25.53 3.28 -2.75
CA ASP A 63 -26.33 3.23 -1.55
C ASP A 63 -25.53 2.58 -0.39
N PRO A 64 -25.22 3.31 0.70
CA PRO A 64 -24.47 2.76 1.82
C PRO A 64 -25.25 1.66 2.58
N SER A 65 -26.57 1.56 2.38
CA SER A 65 -27.42 0.56 3.04
C SER A 65 -27.07 -0.87 2.64
N LEU A 66 -26.34 -1.08 1.53
CA LEU A 66 -25.88 -2.39 1.11
C LEU A 66 -25.01 -3.10 2.16
N VAL A 67 -24.38 -2.34 3.06
CA VAL A 67 -23.56 -2.86 4.16
C VAL A 67 -24.10 -2.49 5.56
N GLN A 68 -25.15 -1.67 5.66
CA GLN A 68 -25.73 -1.30 6.95
C GLN A 68 -26.62 -2.43 7.48
N GLY A 69 -26.21 -3.03 8.60
CA GLY A 69 -26.94 -4.14 9.23
C GLY A 69 -26.62 -5.52 8.65
N GLY A 70 -25.59 -5.62 7.79
CA GLY A 70 -25.16 -6.85 7.12
C GLY A 70 -25.12 -6.66 5.60
N VAL A 71 -24.30 -7.44 4.92
CA VAL A 71 -24.17 -7.37 3.46
C VAL A 71 -25.33 -8.09 2.78
N ASP A 72 -26.15 -7.36 2.03
CA ASP A 72 -27.24 -7.93 1.22
C ASP A 72 -26.76 -8.22 -0.21
N LEU A 73 -26.36 -9.47 -0.46
CA LEU A 73 -25.90 -9.91 -1.78
C LEU A 73 -27.00 -9.82 -2.85
N GLY A 74 -28.28 -9.80 -2.48
CA GLY A 74 -29.40 -9.68 -3.41
C GLY A 74 -29.49 -8.32 -4.09
N ARG A 75 -28.89 -7.28 -3.48
CA ARG A 75 -28.82 -5.92 -4.03
C ARG A 75 -27.55 -5.65 -4.83
N VAL A 76 -26.59 -6.59 -4.83
CA VAL A 76 -25.36 -6.46 -5.59
C VAL A 76 -25.63 -6.74 -7.06
N ASP A 77 -25.46 -5.71 -7.90
CA ASP A 77 -25.46 -5.83 -9.36
C ASP A 77 -24.05 -6.20 -9.86
N PRO A 78 -23.83 -7.41 -10.41
CA PRO A 78 -22.54 -7.82 -10.95
C PRO A 78 -22.12 -7.01 -12.17
N GLU A 79 -23.05 -6.47 -12.97
CA GLU A 79 -22.72 -5.70 -14.17
C GLU A 79 -22.13 -4.35 -13.81
N ASP A 80 -22.70 -3.71 -12.80
CA ASP A 80 -22.15 -2.51 -12.19
C ASP A 80 -20.79 -2.80 -11.55
N GLY A 81 -20.71 -3.92 -10.82
CA GLY A 81 -19.46 -4.44 -10.26
C GLY A 81 -18.32 -4.56 -11.26
N ARG A 82 -18.57 -5.09 -12.47
CA ARG A 82 -17.55 -5.18 -13.53
C ARG A 82 -17.09 -3.81 -14.03
N LYS A 83 -17.99 -2.81 -14.08
CA LYS A 83 -17.60 -1.44 -14.44
C LYS A 83 -16.71 -0.84 -13.37
N ILE A 84 -17.02 -1.09 -12.10
CA ILE A 84 -16.23 -0.62 -10.97
C ILE A 84 -14.84 -1.28 -11.01
N THR A 85 -14.74 -2.59 -11.17
CA THR A 85 -13.43 -3.28 -11.24
C THR A 85 -12.61 -2.79 -12.43
N HIS A 86 -13.25 -2.59 -13.59
CA HIS A 86 -12.60 -2.02 -14.76
C HIS A 86 -12.15 -0.58 -14.55
N HIS A 87 -12.91 0.24 -13.82
CA HIS A 87 -12.50 1.60 -13.48
C HIS A 87 -11.33 1.61 -12.48
N ILE A 88 -11.36 0.71 -11.50
CA ILE A 88 -10.31 0.57 -10.47
C ILE A 88 -8.99 0.12 -11.08
N PHE A 89 -9.01 -0.93 -11.91
CA PHE A 89 -7.80 -1.57 -12.39
C PHE A 89 -7.44 -1.22 -13.84
N GLY A 90 -8.37 -0.68 -14.62
CA GLY A 90 -8.16 -0.32 -16.02
C GLY A 90 -7.61 -1.48 -16.84
N SER A 91 -6.54 -1.22 -17.59
CA SER A 91 -5.83 -2.24 -18.37
C SER A 91 -5.13 -3.30 -17.52
N ASN A 92 -4.97 -3.10 -16.20
CA ASN A 92 -4.30 -4.04 -15.32
C ASN A 92 -5.26 -5.08 -14.72
N GLU A 93 -6.56 -5.01 -14.99
CA GLU A 93 -7.57 -5.89 -14.39
C GLU A 93 -7.23 -7.38 -14.60
N ASP A 94 -6.86 -7.78 -15.82
CA ASP A 94 -6.44 -9.15 -16.11
C ASP A 94 -5.19 -9.57 -15.35
N GLN A 95 -4.22 -8.66 -15.18
CA GLN A 95 -3.01 -8.93 -14.41
C GLN A 95 -3.35 -9.13 -12.93
N VAL A 96 -4.24 -8.30 -12.38
CA VAL A 96 -4.72 -8.42 -11.00
C VAL A 96 -5.45 -9.74 -10.80
N ILE A 97 -6.32 -10.13 -11.73
CA ILE A 97 -7.02 -11.42 -11.72
C ILE A 97 -6.02 -12.59 -11.71
N ASN A 98 -5.02 -12.55 -12.59
CA ASN A 98 -4.01 -13.60 -12.69
C ASN A 98 -3.15 -13.69 -11.42
N GLN A 99 -2.76 -12.53 -10.86
CA GLN A 99 -1.96 -12.48 -9.66
C GLN A 99 -2.73 -13.01 -8.44
N LEU A 100 -3.97 -12.56 -8.26
CA LEU A 100 -4.83 -13.02 -7.17
C LEU A 100 -5.20 -14.50 -7.32
N GLY A 101 -5.47 -14.95 -8.54
CA GLY A 101 -5.80 -16.35 -8.80
C GLY A 101 -4.65 -17.31 -8.50
N GLY A 102 -3.40 -16.85 -8.65
CA GLY A 102 -2.19 -17.58 -8.23
C GLY A 102 -1.97 -17.62 -6.72
N LEU A 103 -2.60 -16.72 -5.95
CA LEU A 103 -2.50 -16.66 -4.49
C LEU A 103 -3.59 -17.48 -3.77
N GLY A 104 -4.63 -17.90 -4.49
CA GLY A 104 -5.65 -18.81 -3.97
C GLY A 104 -6.95 -18.79 -4.79
N GLY A 105 -7.57 -19.97 -4.97
CA GLY A 105 -8.90 -20.13 -5.55
C GLY A 105 -9.00 -20.00 -7.09
N GLY A 106 -7.92 -19.62 -7.77
CA GLY A 106 -7.84 -19.63 -9.23
C GLY A 106 -8.53 -18.43 -9.90
N ASN A 107 -8.11 -18.14 -11.14
CA ASN A 107 -8.54 -16.94 -11.87
C ASN A 107 -10.06 -16.88 -12.07
N ALA A 108 -10.70 -18.04 -12.28
CA ALA A 108 -12.15 -18.13 -12.46
C ALA A 108 -12.92 -17.70 -11.20
N LEU A 109 -12.44 -18.05 -10.00
CA LEU A 109 -13.06 -17.59 -8.76
C LEU A 109 -12.90 -16.08 -8.61
N ILE A 110 -11.70 -15.55 -8.86
CA ILE A 110 -11.44 -14.11 -8.76
C ILE A 110 -12.29 -13.31 -9.75
N GLN A 111 -12.45 -13.80 -10.99
CA GLN A 111 -13.33 -13.19 -12.00
C GLN A 111 -14.80 -13.15 -11.57
N LYS A 112 -15.26 -14.14 -10.79
CA LYS A 112 -16.63 -14.15 -10.24
C LYS A 112 -16.76 -13.27 -9.00
N LEU A 113 -15.73 -13.24 -8.14
CA LEU A 113 -15.76 -12.51 -6.88
C LEU A 113 -15.57 -11.01 -7.04
N LEU A 114 -14.63 -10.56 -7.87
CA LEU A 114 -14.30 -9.14 -8.00
C LEU A 114 -15.52 -8.25 -8.29
N PRO A 115 -16.40 -8.60 -9.25
CA PRO A 115 -17.60 -7.81 -9.52
C PRO A 115 -18.61 -7.81 -8.36
N ILE A 116 -18.59 -8.82 -7.50
CA ILE A 116 -19.47 -8.85 -6.32
C ILE A 116 -18.87 -8.01 -5.20
N LEU A 117 -17.56 -8.09 -5.00
CA LEU A 117 -16.85 -7.40 -3.93
C LEU A 117 -16.75 -5.89 -4.16
N ALA A 118 -16.56 -5.44 -5.41
CA ALA A 118 -16.34 -4.03 -5.69
C ALA A 118 -17.51 -3.10 -5.27
N PRO A 119 -18.79 -3.39 -5.58
CA PRO A 119 -19.92 -2.62 -5.07
C PRO A 119 -20.03 -2.63 -3.54
N ILE A 120 -19.67 -3.74 -2.88
CA ILE A 120 -19.69 -3.86 -1.42
C ILE A 120 -18.65 -2.93 -0.80
N VAL A 121 -17.42 -2.93 -1.32
CA VAL A 121 -16.37 -2.04 -0.84
C VAL A 121 -16.74 -0.56 -1.08
N MET A 122 -17.31 -0.24 -2.25
CA MET A 122 -17.80 1.10 -2.56
C MET A 122 -18.89 1.56 -1.57
N SER A 123 -19.87 0.71 -1.29
CA SER A 123 -20.95 1.02 -0.35
C SER A 123 -20.44 1.20 1.08
N TRP A 124 -19.44 0.40 1.48
CA TRP A 124 -18.74 0.55 2.75
C TRP A 124 -17.97 1.87 2.84
N LEU A 125 -17.22 2.24 1.79
CA LEU A 125 -16.52 3.52 1.72
C LEU A 125 -17.49 4.71 1.75
N ALA A 126 -18.61 4.62 1.03
CA ALA A 126 -19.67 5.64 1.03
C ALA A 126 -20.25 5.82 2.44
N GLY A 127 -20.55 4.72 3.13
CA GLY A 127 -21.00 4.74 4.53
C GLY A 127 -19.97 5.36 5.49
N LYS A 128 -18.67 5.09 5.31
CA LYS A 128 -17.61 5.71 6.12
C LYS A 128 -17.49 7.22 5.86
N LEU A 129 -17.67 7.66 4.62
CA LEU A 129 -17.67 9.08 4.26
C LEU A 129 -18.87 9.80 4.91
N MET A 130 -20.07 9.25 4.78
CA MET A 130 -21.30 9.83 5.34
C MET A 130 -21.33 9.82 6.87
N GLY A 131 -20.93 8.72 7.50
CA GLY A 131 -20.86 8.63 8.97
C GLY A 131 -19.86 9.61 9.59
N ARG A 132 -18.86 10.07 8.80
CA ARG A 132 -17.97 11.15 9.22
C ARG A 132 -18.64 12.52 9.15
N ASP A 133 -19.43 12.81 8.13
CA ASP A 133 -20.19 14.07 8.07
C ASP A 133 -21.13 14.19 9.28
N GLU A 134 -21.74 13.09 9.73
CA GLU A 134 -22.58 13.05 10.94
C GLU A 134 -21.78 13.25 12.24
N ALA A 135 -20.61 12.59 12.37
CA ALA A 135 -19.74 12.74 13.53
C ALA A 135 -19.08 14.13 13.62
N GLN A 136 -18.75 14.74 12.47
CA GLN A 136 -18.08 16.03 12.37
C GLN A 136 -19.08 17.20 12.47
N SER A 137 -20.39 16.96 12.24
CA SER A 137 -21.47 17.92 12.48
C SER A 137 -21.63 18.34 13.96
N GLN A 138 -21.05 17.59 14.91
CA GLN A 138 -21.06 17.94 16.34
C GLN A 138 -19.86 18.78 16.79
N THR A 139 -18.84 18.97 15.94
CA THR A 139 -17.66 19.78 16.24
C THR A 139 -17.49 20.85 15.17
N GLN A 140 -17.92 22.08 15.48
CA GLN A 140 -17.65 23.26 14.67
C GLN A 140 -16.14 23.47 14.49
N GLN A 141 -15.56 23.02 13.36
CA GLN A 141 -14.44 23.67 12.67
C GLN A 141 -14.03 22.94 11.38
N ALA A 142 -13.81 23.77 10.35
CA ALA A 142 -13.21 23.53 9.03
C ALA A 142 -14.01 22.71 7.98
N PRO A 143 -14.64 23.39 6.99
CA PRO A 143 -15.00 22.77 5.72
C PRO A 143 -13.76 22.67 4.83
N GLY A 144 -13.38 21.45 4.47
CA GLY A 144 -12.34 21.17 3.47
C GLY A 144 -10.99 20.75 4.06
N GLY A 145 -10.58 19.52 3.75
CA GLY A 145 -9.23 19.06 4.06
C GLY A 145 -9.18 17.59 4.46
N GLY A 146 -9.53 16.72 3.51
CA GLY A 146 -9.37 15.29 3.64
C GLY A 146 -9.86 14.68 2.33
N GLY A 147 -8.98 14.65 1.34
CA GLY A 147 -9.30 14.03 0.05
C GLY A 147 -9.60 12.54 0.24
N LEU A 148 -10.23 11.91 -0.75
CA LEU A 148 -10.43 10.46 -0.69
C LEU A 148 -9.10 9.71 -0.54
N GLY A 149 -8.04 10.25 -1.15
CA GLY A 149 -6.67 9.75 -0.99
C GLY A 149 -6.19 9.75 0.46
N ASP A 150 -6.51 10.78 1.25
CA ASP A 150 -6.12 10.84 2.67
C ASP A 150 -6.88 9.79 3.51
N ILE A 151 -8.16 9.58 3.20
CA ILE A 151 -9.02 8.60 3.88
C ILE A 151 -8.54 7.19 3.55
N LEU A 152 -8.35 6.89 2.27
CA LEU A 152 -7.83 5.61 1.81
C LEU A 152 -6.40 5.38 2.33
N GLY A 153 -5.59 6.44 2.41
CA GLY A 153 -4.25 6.42 3.01
C GLY A 153 -4.28 6.13 4.50
N GLN A 154 -5.27 6.63 5.25
CA GLN A 154 -5.47 6.28 6.66
C GLN A 154 -5.98 4.85 6.85
N ILE A 155 -6.84 4.36 5.95
CA ILE A 155 -7.33 2.98 5.98
C ILE A 155 -6.21 2.00 5.65
N LEU A 156 -5.40 2.30 4.64
CA LEU A 156 -4.31 1.43 4.18
C LEU A 156 -3.03 1.57 5.01
N GLY A 157 -2.76 2.79 5.51
CA GLY A 157 -1.53 3.17 6.21
C GLY A 157 -1.68 3.39 7.72
N GLY A 158 -2.84 3.09 8.29
CA GLY A 158 -3.19 3.31 9.71
C GLY A 158 -2.35 2.57 10.77
N GLY A 159 -1.18 2.05 10.41
CA GLY A 159 -0.22 1.39 11.29
C GLY A 159 1.05 2.17 11.60
N GLN A 160 1.34 3.32 10.97
CA GLN A 160 2.61 4.05 11.17
C GLN A 160 2.42 5.56 11.19
N ALA A 161 1.83 6.08 12.26
CA ALA A 161 2.21 7.42 12.71
C ALA A 161 3.65 7.30 13.26
N ALA A 162 4.64 7.71 12.47
CA ALA A 162 5.98 7.93 13.01
C ALA A 162 5.83 8.89 14.21
N PRO A 163 6.30 8.51 15.42
CA PRO A 163 6.34 9.47 16.51
C PRO A 163 7.24 10.60 16.04
N GLN A 164 6.67 11.78 15.83
CA GLN A 164 7.44 13.00 15.70
C GLN A 164 8.28 13.09 16.97
N GLN A 165 9.57 12.76 16.82
CA GLN A 165 10.58 13.00 17.84
C GLN A 165 10.58 14.49 18.09
N GLN A 166 9.92 14.87 19.19
CA GLN A 166 10.10 16.16 19.83
C GLN A 166 11.60 16.29 20.09
N ALA A 167 12.26 17.14 19.30
CA ALA A 167 13.63 17.55 19.59
C ALA A 167 13.64 18.09 21.04
N PRO A 168 14.44 17.52 21.96
CA PRO A 168 14.59 18.11 23.27
C PRO A 168 15.14 19.52 23.05
N ARG A 169 14.38 20.55 23.44
CA ARG A 169 14.89 21.91 23.57
C ARG A 169 16.12 21.81 24.46
N ALA A 170 17.30 21.99 23.89
CA ALA A 170 18.53 22.17 24.64
C ALA A 170 18.31 23.38 25.55
N GLN A 171 18.11 23.10 26.83
CA GLN A 171 18.11 24.11 27.88
C GLN A 171 19.48 24.77 27.82
N GLN A 172 19.49 26.07 27.53
CA GLN A 172 20.70 26.87 27.53
C GLN A 172 21.38 26.73 28.90
N PRO A 173 22.63 26.28 28.98
CA PRO A 173 23.34 26.26 30.23
C PRO A 173 23.66 27.71 30.62
N LYS A 174 23.08 28.19 31.72
CA LYS A 174 23.50 29.41 32.40
C LYS A 174 24.90 29.18 32.98
N PHE A 175 25.93 29.39 32.18
CA PHE A 175 27.30 29.40 32.68
C PHE A 175 27.56 30.70 33.43
N ARG A 176 27.87 30.51 34.71
CA ARG A 176 28.29 31.50 35.69
C ARG A 176 29.62 32.10 35.23
N THR A 177 29.70 33.41 35.15
CA THR A 177 30.95 34.16 34.91
C THR A 177 31.98 33.82 35.98
N PRO A 178 33.20 33.40 35.62
CA PRO A 178 34.32 33.42 36.54
C PRO A 178 35.02 34.78 36.48
N ASP A 179 35.18 35.38 37.66
CA ASP A 179 36.08 36.49 37.95
C ASP A 179 37.52 35.96 37.96
N PHE A 180 38.41 36.54 37.15
CA PHE A 180 39.85 36.30 37.26
C PHE A 180 40.61 37.61 37.04
N SER A 181 41.04 38.17 38.16
CA SER A 181 42.14 39.11 38.25
C SER A 181 43.46 38.36 38.10
N ASP A 182 44.31 38.86 37.20
CA ASP A 182 45.77 38.91 37.34
C ASP A 182 46.67 37.73 36.88
N GLN A 183 47.78 38.16 36.26
CA GLN A 183 49.09 37.54 36.06
C GLN A 183 49.29 36.31 35.14
N GLY A 184 49.85 36.60 33.95
CA GLY A 184 51.21 36.16 33.62
C GLY A 184 51.39 34.88 32.78
N GLY A 185 51.83 35.07 31.53
CA GLY A 185 52.93 34.29 30.95
C GLY A 185 52.61 33.02 30.12
N ALA A 186 53.17 33.04 28.90
CA ALA A 186 53.56 31.93 28.04
C ALA A 186 52.49 31.23 27.15
N GLU A 187 52.77 31.30 25.86
CA GLU A 187 52.09 30.68 24.72
C GLU A 187 52.10 29.14 24.79
N PRO A 188 51.12 28.48 24.14
CA PRO A 188 51.47 27.25 23.42
C PRO A 188 50.90 27.17 22.00
N GLN A 189 51.79 26.67 21.16
CA GLN A 189 51.75 26.41 19.72
C GLN A 189 50.54 25.58 19.24
N MET A 190 49.99 26.01 18.09
CA MET A 190 49.02 25.26 17.28
C MET A 190 49.59 23.90 16.83
N ARG A 191 48.86 22.82 17.10
CA ARG A 191 49.11 21.48 16.54
C ARG A 191 47.94 21.09 15.63
N MET A 192 48.21 21.05 14.33
CA MET A 192 47.29 20.50 13.32
C MET A 192 47.10 18.99 13.55
N PRO A 193 45.90 18.43 13.34
CA PRO A 193 45.72 17.00 13.15
C PRO A 193 46.01 16.58 11.70
N GLU A 194 46.83 15.54 11.57
CA GLU A 194 47.19 14.84 10.34
C GLU A 194 46.05 13.92 9.86
N PRO A 195 45.81 13.74 8.54
CA PRO A 195 44.86 12.75 8.03
C PRO A 195 45.53 11.38 7.78
N ASP A 196 45.09 10.35 8.52
CA ASP A 196 45.47 8.95 8.32
C ASP A 196 44.95 8.38 6.99
N ALA A 197 45.83 7.66 6.29
CA ALA A 197 45.57 6.94 5.05
C ALA A 197 45.03 5.51 5.31
N PRO A 198 44.13 4.96 4.48
CA PRO A 198 43.77 3.55 4.58
C PRO A 198 44.77 2.64 3.84
N ARG A 199 45.36 1.70 4.60
CA ARG A 199 46.16 0.57 4.10
C ARG A 199 45.28 -0.51 3.47
N ALA A 200 45.78 -1.08 2.38
CA ALA A 200 45.24 -2.22 1.66
C ALA A 200 45.29 -3.53 2.47
N GLN A 201 44.31 -4.41 2.23
CA GLN A 201 44.33 -5.82 2.65
C GLN A 201 44.43 -6.76 1.43
N PRO A 202 45.20 -7.86 1.52
CA PRO A 202 45.43 -8.79 0.42
C PRO A 202 44.29 -9.81 0.27
N ARG A 203 43.96 -10.15 -0.99
CA ARG A 203 43.13 -11.31 -1.34
C ARG A 203 43.99 -12.57 -1.32
N GLN A 204 43.51 -13.61 -0.65
CA GLN A 204 44.00 -14.98 -0.76
C GLN A 204 42.90 -15.84 -1.39
N ASP A 205 43.31 -16.57 -2.43
CA ASP A 205 42.61 -17.61 -3.17
C ASP A 205 42.14 -18.78 -2.29
N GLN A 206 40.99 -19.41 -2.61
CA GLN A 206 40.93 -20.87 -2.74
C GLN A 206 39.61 -21.40 -3.39
N GLN A 207 39.77 -22.01 -4.56
CA GLN A 207 39.24 -23.30 -5.05
C GLN A 207 37.73 -23.61 -5.20
N ALA A 208 37.34 -23.67 -6.47
CA ALA A 208 36.80 -24.82 -7.22
C ALA A 208 35.85 -25.83 -6.52
N ALA A 209 34.62 -25.91 -7.05
CA ALA A 209 33.91 -27.17 -7.24
C ALA A 209 32.93 -27.07 -8.42
N ASP A 210 33.10 -27.99 -9.37
CA ASP A 210 32.16 -28.34 -10.44
C ASP A 210 30.73 -28.53 -9.92
N ASN A 211 29.76 -27.95 -10.62
CA ASN A 211 28.48 -28.61 -10.83
C ASN A 211 27.82 -28.11 -12.14
N PRO A 212 27.61 -28.97 -13.15
CA PRO A 212 26.86 -28.64 -14.34
C PRO A 212 25.35 -28.86 -14.10
N LEU A 213 24.53 -28.23 -14.96
CA LEU A 213 23.07 -28.40 -15.14
C LEU A 213 22.19 -27.34 -14.45
N GLY A 214 21.62 -26.46 -15.27
CA GLY A 214 20.55 -25.55 -14.87
C GLY A 214 20.38 -24.41 -15.87
N GLY A 215 19.86 -24.73 -17.07
CA GLY A 215 19.62 -23.75 -18.12
C GLY A 215 18.62 -22.68 -17.70
N GLY A 216 19.07 -21.42 -17.65
CA GLY A 216 18.24 -20.23 -17.55
C GLY A 216 18.27 -19.45 -18.86
N VAL A 217 17.09 -19.14 -19.37
CA VAL A 217 16.74 -18.57 -20.69
C VAL A 217 17.37 -17.19 -21.01
N LEU A 218 18.24 -16.68 -20.14
CA LEU A 218 18.84 -15.34 -20.27
C LEU A 218 20.18 -15.34 -21.03
N GLY A 219 20.76 -16.51 -21.32
CA GLY A 219 22.00 -16.64 -22.11
C GLY A 219 21.80 -16.69 -23.64
N GLN A 220 20.56 -16.82 -24.14
CA GLN A 220 20.29 -17.02 -25.57
C GLN A 220 19.98 -15.74 -26.37
N ILE A 221 19.80 -14.59 -25.71
CA ILE A 221 19.36 -13.37 -26.39
C ILE A 221 20.53 -12.45 -26.76
N LEU A 222 21.72 -12.64 -26.19
CA LEU A 222 22.90 -11.80 -26.47
C LEU A 222 23.96 -12.44 -27.40
N GLY A 223 23.69 -13.64 -27.93
CA GLY A 223 24.62 -14.36 -28.84
C GLY A 223 24.31 -14.25 -30.34
N GLY A 224 23.22 -13.57 -30.73
CA GLY A 224 22.66 -13.66 -32.08
C GLY A 224 23.07 -12.58 -33.09
N LEU A 225 23.94 -11.63 -32.75
CA LEU A 225 24.15 -10.42 -33.56
C LEU A 225 25.58 -10.18 -34.07
N LEU A 226 26.49 -11.14 -33.92
CA LEU A 226 27.88 -10.97 -34.37
C LEU A 226 28.49 -12.28 -34.91
N GLY A 227 28.10 -12.69 -36.13
CA GLY A 227 28.71 -13.87 -36.75
C GLY A 227 28.14 -14.26 -38.10
N GLY A 228 28.43 -13.50 -39.15
CA GLY A 228 27.98 -13.82 -40.51
C GLY A 228 28.84 -13.17 -41.60
N GLY A 229 30.16 -13.32 -41.52
CA GLY A 229 31.10 -12.88 -42.56
C GLY A 229 32.00 -14.02 -43.03
N ARG A 230 31.87 -14.36 -44.32
CA ARG A 230 32.80 -15.06 -45.26
C ARG A 230 31.91 -15.50 -46.45
N ARG A 231 32.06 -15.12 -47.73
CA ARG A 231 33.24 -15.06 -48.63
C ARG A 231 34.28 -16.12 -48.34
#